data_AF-A0A0N4UAX6-F1
#
_entry.id   AF-A0A0N4UAX6-F1
#
_cell.length_a   1.000
_cell.length_b   1.000
_cell.length_c   1.000
_cell.angle_alpha   90.00
_cell.angle_beta   90.00
_cell.angle_gamma   90.00
#
_symmetry.space_group_name_H-M   'P 1'
#
loop_
_entity.id
_entity.type
_entity.pdbx_description
1 polymer ?
#
loop_
_entity_poly.entity_id
_entity_poly.type
_entity_poly.pdbx_seq_one_letter_code
_entity_poly.pdbx_strand_id
1 'polypeptide(L)'
;MLRSSNAVIYVVISVNRYYAVMNPLKYSLKFTPTIAYRVCCGILFISVLIWSPLALDRCSFYFNTELYRYGPRNSICSIRFWQALLFSSLASTVAAFIISVITLIQLKKSNKLILSQCSSAAAGNARRKRASTINKASTEKDMVIIGGDWNASLGDDANAMISTIGKYGIGDRCANGERLLRYAEKHELFVTFCYCNVASDIVETI
;
A
#
# COMPACT_ATOMS: atom_id res chain seq x y z
N MET A 1 -16.05 16.28 21.34
CA MET A 1 -14.62 16.33 20.94
C MET A 1 -14.21 15.18 20.02
N LEU A 2 -14.65 13.93 20.23
CA LEU A 2 -14.24 12.77 19.42
C LEU A 2 -14.38 12.91 17.88
N ARG A 3 -15.41 13.61 17.37
CA ARG A 3 -15.61 13.73 15.91
C ARG A 3 -14.57 14.60 15.19
N SER A 4 -14.02 15.65 15.82
CA SER A 4 -13.02 16.50 15.16
C SER A 4 -11.67 15.79 15.00
N SER A 5 -11.31 14.94 15.96
CA SER A 5 -10.06 14.18 15.93
C SER A 5 -10.02 13.19 14.76
N ASN A 6 -11.16 12.60 14.39
CA ASN A 6 -11.24 11.67 13.27
C ASN A 6 -10.85 12.32 11.94
N ALA A 7 -11.24 13.58 11.72
CA ALA A 7 -10.99 14.28 10.45
C ALA A 7 -9.49 14.47 10.20
N VAL A 8 -8.72 14.80 11.24
CA VAL A 8 -7.26 15.00 11.10
C VAL A 8 -6.53 13.67 10.91
N ILE A 9 -7.00 12.60 11.56
CA ILE A 9 -6.46 11.25 11.35
C ILE A 9 -6.56 10.83 9.88
N TYR A 10 -7.68 11.14 9.20
CA TYR A 10 -7.80 10.85 7.77
C TYR A 10 -6.74 11.57 6.93
N VAL A 11 -6.40 12.81 7.25
CA VAL A 11 -5.32 13.54 6.55
C VAL A 11 -3.98 12.81 6.71
N VAL A 12 -3.65 12.34 7.91
CA VAL A 12 -2.42 11.57 8.15
C VAL A 12 -2.40 10.29 7.33
N ILE A 13 -3.49 9.53 7.35
CA ILE A 13 -3.60 8.29 6.58
C ILE A 13 -3.43 8.58 5.08
N SER A 14 -4.08 9.64 4.56
CA SER A 14 -3.95 10.04 3.17
C SER A 14 -2.52 10.46 2.82
N VAL A 15 -1.84 11.25 3.67
CA VAL A 15 -0.44 11.63 3.48
C VAL A 15 0.47 10.40 3.51
N ASN A 16 0.24 9.49 4.45
CA ASN A 16 1.01 8.27 4.58
C ASN A 16 0.91 7.41 3.31
N ARG A 17 -0.31 7.20 2.82
CA ARG A 17 -0.57 6.51 1.55
C ARG A 17 0.09 7.21 0.37
N TYR A 18 0.02 8.54 0.30
CA TYR A 18 0.68 9.32 -0.74
C TYR A 18 2.20 9.06 -0.76
N TYR A 19 2.86 9.08 0.39
CA TYR A 19 4.30 8.82 0.49
C TYR A 19 4.67 7.37 0.14
N ALA A 20 3.86 6.40 0.57
CA ALA A 20 4.06 4.98 0.24
C ALA A 20 4.02 4.75 -1.29
N VAL A 21 3.07 5.39 -1.99
CA VAL A 21 2.96 5.30 -3.46
C VAL A 21 4.10 6.03 -4.16
N MET A 22 4.47 7.23 -3.71
CA MET A 22 5.43 8.07 -4.43
C MET A 22 6.88 7.57 -4.34
N ASN A 23 7.26 6.92 -3.24
CA ASN A 23 8.64 6.47 -3.02
C ASN A 23 8.69 5.16 -2.21
N PRO A 24 8.23 4.03 -2.76
CA PRO A 24 8.14 2.76 -2.01
C PRO A 24 9.49 2.33 -1.42
N LEU A 25 10.57 2.48 -2.18
CA LEU A 25 11.93 2.09 -1.75
C LEU A 25 12.49 2.95 -0.60
N LYS A 26 12.04 4.21 -0.47
CA LYS A 26 12.49 5.14 0.58
C LYS A 26 11.44 5.33 1.68
N TYR A 27 10.29 4.67 1.57
CA TYR A 27 9.18 4.85 2.50
C TYR A 27 9.57 4.36 3.90
N SER A 28 10.17 3.17 4.02
CA SER A 28 10.63 2.62 5.29
C SER A 28 11.68 3.48 5.98
N LEU A 29 12.54 4.15 5.20
CA LEU A 29 13.56 5.08 5.70
C LEU A 29 12.97 6.40 6.17
N LYS A 30 11.88 6.87 5.55
CA LYS A 30 11.27 8.18 5.84
C LYS A 30 10.16 8.11 6.88
N PHE A 31 9.40 7.03 6.93
CA PHE A 31 8.25 6.89 7.83
C PHE A 31 8.59 5.94 8.98
N THR A 32 9.47 6.41 9.87
CA THR A 32 9.81 5.69 11.09
C THR A 32 8.73 5.85 12.16
N PRO A 33 8.57 4.90 13.09
CA PRO A 33 7.60 5.00 14.19
C PRO A 33 7.80 6.28 15.02
N THR A 34 9.04 6.75 15.15
CA THR A 34 9.35 8.02 15.83
C THR A 34 8.77 9.23 15.10
N ILE A 35 8.82 9.27 13.77
CA ILE A 35 8.22 10.35 12.97
C ILE A 35 6.70 10.28 13.05
N ALA A 36 6.11 9.08 12.95
CA ALA A 36 4.67 8.90 13.11
C ALA A 36 4.18 9.40 14.46
N TYR A 37 4.89 9.07 15.55
CA TYR A 37 4.59 9.57 16.89
C TYR A 37 4.67 11.10 16.96
N ARG A 38 5.71 11.73 16.40
CA ARG A 38 5.84 13.20 16.34
C ARG A 38 4.69 13.86 15.58
N VAL A 39 4.26 13.27 14.46
CA VAL A 39 3.11 13.76 13.68
C VAL A 39 1.82 13.65 14.50
N CYS A 40 1.59 12.52 15.17
CA CYS A 40 0.43 12.34 16.06
C CYS A 40 0.43 13.36 17.21
N CYS A 41 1.57 13.58 17.89
CA CYS A 41 1.70 14.59 18.93
C CYS A 41 1.44 16.00 18.39
N GLY A 42 1.98 16.35 17.22
CA GLY A 42 1.74 17.63 16.57
C GLY A 42 0.26 17.86 16.24
N ILE A 43 -0.46 16.83 15.82
CA ILE A 43 -1.89 16.89 15.54
C ILE A 43 -2.72 17.09 16.81
N LEU A 44 -2.39 16.39 17.87
CA LEU A 44 -3.03 16.59 19.17
C LEU A 44 -2.79 18.03 19.66
N PHE A 45 -1.57 18.55 19.48
CA PHE A 45 -1.23 19.92 19.83
C PHE A 45 -2.02 20.94 19.01
N ILE A 46 -2.08 20.79 17.67
CA ILE A 46 -2.89 21.66 16.81
C ILE A 46 -4.38 21.58 17.18
N SER A 47 -4.87 20.38 17.52
CA SER A 47 -6.25 20.21 17.97
C SER A 47 -6.50 21.03 19.24
N VAL A 48 -5.61 20.95 20.24
CA VAL A 48 -5.70 21.76 21.47
C VAL A 48 -5.66 23.26 21.15
N LEU A 49 -4.78 23.70 20.23
CA LEU A 49 -4.71 25.10 19.81
C LEU A 49 -6.02 25.57 19.16
N ILE A 50 -6.65 24.77 18.31
CA ILE A 50 -7.94 25.10 17.67
C ILE A 50 -9.04 25.26 18.73
N TRP A 51 -9.00 24.44 19.80
CA TRP A 51 -9.96 24.52 20.90
C TRP A 51 -9.60 25.60 21.95
N SER A 52 -8.37 26.10 21.96
CA SER A 52 -7.90 27.04 22.99
C SER A 52 -8.65 28.38 23.03
N PRO A 53 -9.09 29.01 21.91
CA PRO A 53 -9.88 30.24 21.99
C PRO A 53 -11.22 30.04 22.70
N LEU A 54 -11.84 28.87 22.54
CA LEU A 54 -13.09 28.52 23.22
C LEU A 54 -12.90 28.39 24.74
N ALA A 55 -11.70 27.98 25.18
CA ALA A 55 -11.35 27.95 26.60
C ALA A 55 -11.05 29.35 27.16
N LEU A 56 -10.39 30.21 26.37
CA LEU A 56 -10.03 31.58 26.76
C LEU A 56 -11.25 32.50 26.88
N ASP A 57 -12.26 32.33 26.03
CA ASP A 57 -13.50 33.13 26.04
C ASP A 57 -14.42 32.88 27.25
N ARG A 58 -14.00 32.06 28.23
CA ARG A 58 -14.80 31.62 29.40
C ARG A 58 -16.19 31.09 29.01
N CYS A 59 -16.30 30.45 27.84
CA CYS A 59 -17.54 29.83 27.40
C CYS A 59 -17.94 28.73 28.39
N SER A 60 -19.11 28.86 29.00
CA SER A 60 -19.66 27.80 29.85
C SER A 60 -20.27 26.70 28.98
N PHE A 61 -19.81 25.48 29.19
CA PHE A 61 -20.36 24.29 28.57
C PHE A 61 -21.29 23.60 29.56
N TYR A 62 -22.43 23.13 29.08
CA TYR A 62 -23.33 22.27 29.84
C TYR A 62 -23.44 20.92 29.12
N PHE A 63 -23.56 19.86 29.90
CA PHE A 63 -23.85 18.54 29.35
C PHE A 63 -25.36 18.45 29.11
N ASN A 64 -25.78 18.34 27.85
CA ASN A 64 -27.17 18.05 27.53
C ASN A 64 -27.40 16.54 27.66
N THR A 65 -28.17 16.15 28.67
CA THR A 65 -28.50 14.76 29.01
C THR A 65 -29.38 14.09 27.95
N GLU A 66 -30.22 14.83 27.23
CA GLU A 66 -31.09 14.27 26.18
C GLU A 66 -30.27 13.89 24.94
N LEU A 67 -29.26 14.70 24.59
CA LEU A 67 -28.42 14.50 23.40
C LEU A 67 -27.10 13.79 23.70
N TYR A 68 -26.81 13.47 24.97
CA TYR A 68 -25.52 12.94 25.44
C TYR A 68 -24.32 13.74 24.88
N ARG A 69 -24.43 15.08 24.87
CA ARG A 69 -23.42 15.95 24.24
C ARG A 69 -23.21 17.23 25.03
N TYR A 70 -21.95 17.66 25.11
CA TYR A 70 -21.60 18.99 25.60
C TYR A 70 -21.97 20.07 24.59
N GLY A 71 -22.77 21.04 25.04
CA GLY A 71 -23.17 22.22 24.29
C GLY A 71 -22.77 23.50 25.01
N PRO A 72 -22.49 24.59 24.29
CA PRO A 72 -22.27 25.90 24.89
C PRO A 72 -23.59 26.50 25.37
N ARG A 73 -23.57 27.15 26.54
CA ARG A 73 -24.77 27.79 27.13
C ARG A 73 -25.17 29.09 26.41
N ASN A 74 -24.19 29.85 25.94
CA ASN A 74 -24.40 31.15 25.31
C ASN A 74 -24.49 31.01 23.78
N SER A 75 -25.40 31.74 23.15
CA SER A 75 -25.60 31.74 21.68
C SER A 75 -24.32 32.11 20.91
N ILE A 76 -23.56 33.09 21.40
CA ILE A 76 -22.29 33.52 20.79
C ILE A 76 -21.24 32.38 20.83
N CYS A 77 -21.10 31.71 21.98
CA CYS A 77 -20.21 30.56 22.12
C CYS A 77 -20.65 29.38 21.24
N SER A 78 -21.97 29.21 21.02
CA SER A 78 -22.52 28.23 20.09
C SER A 78 -22.04 28.45 18.66
N ILE A 79 -22.17 29.67 18.16
CA ILE A 79 -21.74 30.01 16.80
C ILE A 79 -20.24 29.74 16.63
N ARG A 80 -19.40 30.20 17.55
CA ARG A 80 -17.94 29.97 17.50
C ARG A 80 -17.58 28.48 17.59
N PHE A 81 -18.24 27.73 18.48
CA PHE A 81 -18.02 26.29 18.63
C PHE A 81 -18.34 25.54 17.34
N TRP A 82 -19.50 25.83 16.73
CA TRP A 82 -19.90 25.21 15.48
C TRP A 82 -19.03 25.65 14.30
N GLN A 83 -18.62 26.91 14.24
CA GLN A 83 -17.66 27.40 13.24
C GLN A 83 -16.31 26.67 13.34
N ALA A 84 -15.74 26.54 14.54
CA ALA A 84 -14.48 25.82 14.74
C ALA A 84 -14.61 24.34 14.35
N LEU A 85 -15.71 23.69 14.75
CA LEU A 85 -15.96 22.29 14.45
C LEU A 85 -16.17 22.04 12.95
N LEU A 86 -16.99 22.85 12.29
CA LEU A 86 -17.29 22.72 10.87
C LEU A 86 -16.07 23.05 10.02
N PHE A 87 -15.37 24.15 10.32
CA PHE A 87 -14.20 24.56 9.55
C PHE A 87 -13.06 23.55 9.66
N SER A 88 -12.73 23.09 10.88
CA SER A 88 -11.67 22.09 11.08
C SER A 88 -12.00 20.74 10.43
N SER A 89 -13.25 20.28 10.56
CA SER A 89 -13.69 19.03 9.95
C SER A 89 -13.74 19.12 8.44
N LEU A 90 -14.32 20.18 7.87
CA LEU A 90 -14.46 20.36 6.42
C LEU A 90 -13.10 20.57 5.75
N ALA A 91 -12.22 21.40 6.34
CA ALA A 91 -10.89 21.61 5.80
C ALA A 91 -10.08 20.30 5.78
N SER A 92 -10.17 19.50 6.85
CA SER A 92 -9.46 18.23 6.94
C SER A 92 -10.00 17.18 5.96
N THR A 93 -11.33 17.07 5.80
CA THR A 93 -11.92 16.12 4.85
C THR A 93 -11.63 16.51 3.40
N VAL A 94 -11.70 17.81 3.07
CA VAL A 94 -11.33 18.32 1.74
C VAL A 94 -9.85 18.06 1.46
N ALA A 95 -8.96 18.34 2.42
CA ALA A 95 -7.53 18.05 2.27
C ALA A 95 -7.26 16.55 2.07
N ALA A 96 -7.86 15.68 2.89
CA ALA A 96 -7.73 14.22 2.76
C ALA A 96 -8.25 13.72 1.41
N PHE A 97 -9.37 14.27 0.93
CA PHE A 97 -9.93 13.94 -0.38
C PHE A 97 -8.99 14.35 -1.52
N ILE A 98 -8.48 15.58 -1.51
CA ILE A 98 -7.53 16.08 -2.52
C ILE A 98 -6.27 15.19 -2.56
N ILE A 99 -5.67 14.88 -1.42
CA ILE A 99 -4.48 14.03 -1.33
C ILE A 99 -4.78 12.62 -1.87
N SER A 100 -5.96 12.08 -1.56
CA SER A 100 -6.39 10.76 -2.04
C SER A 100 -6.58 10.74 -3.56
N VAL A 101 -7.18 11.79 -4.15
CA VAL A 101 -7.32 11.95 -5.60
C VAL A 101 -5.96 12.04 -6.28
N ILE A 102 -5.04 12.84 -5.75
CA ILE A 102 -3.67 12.95 -6.27
C ILE A 102 -2.97 11.58 -6.23
N THR A 103 -3.10 10.86 -5.11
CA THR A 103 -2.52 9.52 -4.94
C THR A 103 -3.08 8.53 -5.98
N LEU A 104 -4.39 8.56 -6.23
CA LEU A 104 -5.03 7.72 -7.26
C LEU A 104 -4.56 8.05 -8.68
N ILE A 105 -4.35 9.33 -9.00
CA ILE A 105 -3.82 9.75 -10.31
C ILE A 105 -2.39 9.22 -10.49
N GLN A 106 -1.54 9.31 -9.46
CA GLN A 106 -0.17 8.79 -9.50
C GLN A 106 -0.12 7.27 -9.63
N LEU A 107 -1.01 6.54 -8.94
CA LEU A 107 -1.16 5.10 -9.10
C LEU A 107 -1.55 4.73 -10.53
N LYS A 108 -2.53 5.42 -11.12
CA LYS A 108 -2.93 5.19 -12.52
C LYS A 108 -1.79 5.45 -13.50
N LYS A 109 -0.97 6.48 -13.26
CA LYS A 109 0.20 6.78 -14.09
C LYS A 109 1.27 5.68 -13.99
N SER A 110 1.53 5.22 -12.77
CA SER A 110 2.51 4.15 -12.51
C SER A 110 2.08 2.82 -13.13
N ASN A 111 0.80 2.44 -12.98
CA ASN A 111 0.25 1.23 -13.59
C ASN A 111 0.33 1.26 -15.12
N LYS A 112 0.07 2.41 -15.76
CA LYS A 112 0.23 2.56 -17.21
C LYS A 112 1.69 2.37 -17.66
N LEU A 113 2.66 2.88 -16.88
CA LEU A 113 4.08 2.73 -17.18
C LEU A 113 4.54 1.27 -17.03
N ILE A 114 4.10 0.59 -15.98
CA ILE A 114 4.42 -0.83 -15.75
C ILE A 114 3.81 -1.69 -16.87
N LEU A 115 2.55 -1.43 -17.25
CA LEU A 115 1.90 -2.17 -18.34
C LEU A 115 2.58 -1.94 -19.70
N SER A 116 3.04 -0.72 -20.00
CA SER A 116 3.76 -0.43 -21.26
C SER A 116 5.16 -1.06 -21.30
N GLN A 117 5.84 -1.12 -20.14
CA GLN A 117 7.12 -1.83 -20.01
C GLN A 117 6.93 -3.34 -20.17
N CYS A 118 5.92 -3.93 -19.52
CA CYS A 118 5.60 -5.35 -19.64
C CYS A 118 5.21 -5.74 -21.07
N SER A 119 4.41 -4.93 -21.77
CA SER A 119 4.05 -5.21 -23.17
C SER A 119 5.24 -5.07 -24.12
N SER A 120 6.11 -4.08 -23.91
CA SER A 120 7.34 -3.90 -24.69
C SER A 120 8.34 -5.04 -24.45
N ALA A 121 8.50 -5.48 -23.19
CA ALA A 121 9.32 -6.64 -22.84
C ALA A 121 8.77 -7.93 -23.44
N ALA A 122 7.45 -8.13 -23.42
CA ALA A 122 6.80 -9.29 -24.06
C ALA A 122 7.01 -9.29 -25.59
N ALA A 123 6.86 -8.14 -26.25
CA ALA A 123 7.10 -7.99 -27.69
C ALA A 123 8.60 -8.21 -28.05
N GLY A 124 9.52 -7.69 -27.25
CA GLY A 124 10.96 -7.91 -27.41
C GLY A 124 11.34 -9.39 -27.27
N ASN A 125 10.78 -10.08 -26.28
CA ASN A 125 10.98 -11.51 -26.08
C ASN A 125 10.38 -12.35 -27.22
N ALA A 126 9.20 -11.99 -27.74
CA ALA A 126 8.60 -12.66 -28.89
C ALA A 126 9.46 -12.48 -30.16
N ARG A 127 10.04 -11.29 -30.38
CA ARG A 127 10.94 -11.03 -31.51
C ARG A 127 12.27 -11.77 -31.36
N ARG A 128 12.82 -11.85 -30.14
CA ARG A 128 14.04 -12.61 -29.85
C ARG A 128 13.84 -14.10 -30.07
N LYS A 129 12.68 -14.67 -29.69
CA LYS A 129 12.31 -16.06 -30.00
C LYS A 129 12.19 -16.31 -31.52
N ARG A 130 11.58 -15.40 -32.28
CA ARG A 130 11.55 -15.53 -33.77
C ARG A 130 12.93 -15.44 -34.40
N ALA A 131 13.80 -14.55 -33.90
CA ALA A 131 15.15 -14.40 -34.42
C ALA A 131 16.06 -15.60 -34.07
N SER A 132 15.90 -16.21 -32.89
CA SER A 132 16.63 -17.43 -32.53
C SER A 132 16.17 -18.65 -33.32
N THR A 133 14.86 -18.77 -33.64
CA THR A 133 14.35 -19.87 -34.49
C THR A 133 14.86 -19.80 -35.93
N ILE A 134 15.19 -18.61 -36.46
CA ILE A 134 15.71 -18.47 -37.83
C ILE A 134 17.23 -18.71 -37.90
N ASN A 135 17.98 -18.53 -36.80
CA ASN A 135 19.45 -18.57 -36.81
C ASN A 135 20.11 -19.73 -36.05
N LYS A 136 19.37 -20.65 -35.40
CA LYS A 136 19.97 -21.80 -34.70
C LYS A 136 19.62 -23.15 -35.32
N ALA A 137 20.38 -23.47 -36.36
CA ALA A 137 20.86 -24.82 -36.66
C ALA A 137 22.22 -25.09 -35.97
N SER A 138 22.52 -24.42 -34.84
CA SER A 138 23.86 -24.44 -34.23
C SER A 138 23.79 -24.64 -32.71
N THR A 139 24.62 -25.57 -32.26
CA THR A 139 24.69 -26.26 -30.97
C THR A 139 25.20 -25.38 -29.83
N GLU A 140 24.36 -24.50 -29.31
CA GLU A 140 24.65 -23.74 -28.09
C GLU A 140 23.41 -23.74 -27.19
N LYS A 141 23.52 -24.37 -26.02
CA LYS A 141 22.42 -24.65 -25.07
C LYS A 141 21.70 -23.34 -24.68
N ASP A 142 20.51 -23.12 -25.24
CA ASP A 142 19.67 -21.98 -24.90
C ASP A 142 19.05 -22.18 -23.51
N MET A 143 19.42 -21.33 -22.55
CA MET A 143 18.76 -21.27 -21.25
C MET A 143 17.42 -20.53 -21.38
N VAL A 144 16.32 -21.23 -21.07
CA VAL A 144 14.96 -20.67 -21.10
C VAL A 144 14.52 -20.37 -19.66
N ILE A 145 14.29 -19.08 -19.35
CA ILE A 145 13.71 -18.66 -18.06
C ILE A 145 12.21 -18.39 -18.26
N ILE A 146 11.37 -19.07 -17.48
CA ILE A 146 9.92 -18.88 -17.44
C ILE A 146 9.57 -18.26 -16.08
N GLY A 147 9.05 -17.03 -16.09
CA GLY A 147 8.58 -16.33 -14.90
C GLY A 147 7.08 -16.05 -14.98
N GLY A 148 6.39 -16.14 -13.85
CA GLY A 148 4.96 -15.86 -13.72
C GLY A 148 4.49 -16.05 -12.29
N ASP A 149 3.35 -15.45 -11.95
CA ASP A 149 2.62 -15.79 -10.72
C ASP A 149 1.84 -17.09 -11.00
N TRP A 150 2.39 -18.19 -10.50
CA TRP A 150 1.78 -19.51 -10.64
C TRP A 150 0.77 -19.82 -9.55
N ASN A 151 0.63 -18.93 -8.55
CA ASN A 151 -0.17 -19.15 -7.35
C ASN A 151 0.06 -20.57 -6.79
N ALA A 152 1.34 -20.95 -6.68
CA ALA A 152 1.82 -22.30 -6.43
C ALA A 152 2.81 -22.30 -5.25
N SER A 153 2.49 -23.08 -4.22
CA SER A 153 3.36 -23.32 -3.06
C SER A 153 3.98 -24.70 -3.20
N LEU A 154 5.31 -24.82 -3.10
CA LEU A 154 6.01 -26.09 -3.38
C LEU A 154 6.26 -26.97 -2.16
N GLY A 155 6.08 -26.48 -0.93
CA GLY A 155 6.56 -27.21 0.25
C GLY A 155 8.04 -26.91 0.52
N ASP A 156 8.42 -26.82 1.78
CA ASP A 156 9.82 -26.86 2.24
C ASP A 156 10.42 -28.28 2.19
N ASP A 157 9.59 -29.30 1.93
CA ASP A 157 10.00 -30.69 1.69
C ASP A 157 10.82 -30.86 0.41
N ALA A 158 12.10 -30.51 0.51
CA ALA A 158 13.13 -30.71 -0.52
C ALA A 158 13.37 -32.19 -0.84
N ASN A 159 12.93 -33.11 0.02
CA ASN A 159 13.22 -34.55 -0.11
C ASN A 159 12.51 -35.24 -1.28
N ALA A 160 11.46 -34.64 -1.85
CA ALA A 160 10.72 -35.28 -2.94
C ALA A 160 11.34 -35.07 -4.34
N MET A 161 12.04 -33.95 -4.60
CA MET A 161 12.50 -33.57 -5.94
C MET A 161 13.73 -32.66 -5.91
N ILE A 162 14.83 -33.14 -5.31
CA ILE A 162 16.11 -32.41 -5.17
C ILE A 162 16.66 -31.95 -6.54
N SER A 163 16.36 -32.67 -7.63
CA SER A 163 16.82 -32.36 -8.98
C SER A 163 16.09 -31.20 -9.65
N THR A 164 14.91 -30.80 -9.15
CA THR A 164 14.00 -29.88 -9.85
C THR A 164 13.73 -28.61 -9.04
N ILE A 165 13.89 -28.69 -7.71
CA ILE A 165 13.56 -27.63 -6.75
C ILE A 165 14.84 -27.05 -6.15
N GLY A 166 15.05 -25.73 -6.28
CA GLY A 166 16.07 -25.04 -5.49
C GLY A 166 15.78 -25.13 -3.98
N LYS A 167 16.80 -24.93 -3.13
CA LYS A 167 16.77 -25.13 -1.66
C LYS A 167 15.63 -24.45 -0.86
N TYR A 168 14.75 -23.68 -1.48
CA TYR A 168 13.82 -22.77 -0.82
C TYR A 168 12.40 -22.95 -1.34
N GLY A 169 11.63 -23.86 -0.76
CA GLY A 169 10.16 -23.83 -0.88
C GLY A 169 9.56 -23.22 0.38
N ILE A 170 8.49 -22.44 0.24
CA ILE A 170 7.81 -21.78 1.37
C ILE A 170 6.34 -22.22 1.40
N GLY A 171 5.87 -22.58 2.60
CA GLY A 171 4.52 -23.05 2.88
C GLY A 171 4.26 -24.47 2.41
N ASP A 172 3.11 -25.04 2.79
CA ASP A 172 2.71 -26.39 2.40
C ASP A 172 2.53 -26.52 0.88
N ARG A 173 2.88 -27.69 0.35
CA ARG A 173 2.71 -27.99 -1.07
C ARG A 173 1.23 -27.98 -1.45
N CYS A 174 0.84 -27.13 -2.39
CA CYS A 174 -0.53 -27.08 -2.90
C CYS A 174 -0.66 -27.84 -4.24
N ALA A 175 -1.89 -28.13 -4.67
CA ALA A 175 -2.15 -28.85 -5.94
C ALA A 175 -1.56 -28.14 -7.18
N ASN A 176 -1.51 -26.80 -7.17
CA ASN A 176 -0.84 -26.04 -8.23
C ASN A 176 0.68 -26.20 -8.19
N GLY A 177 1.27 -26.24 -6.99
CA GLY A 177 2.69 -26.53 -6.80
C GLY A 177 3.07 -27.90 -7.33
N GLU A 178 2.26 -28.92 -7.07
CA GLU A 178 2.50 -30.26 -7.61
C GLU A 178 2.39 -30.31 -9.14
N ARG A 179 1.42 -29.60 -9.74
CA ARG A 179 1.32 -29.48 -11.21
C ARG A 179 2.54 -28.80 -11.81
N LEU A 180 3.03 -27.73 -11.17
CA LEU A 180 4.22 -27.02 -11.61
C LEU A 180 5.46 -27.92 -11.55
N LEU A 181 5.59 -28.73 -10.50
CA LEU A 181 6.68 -29.69 -10.34
C LEU A 181 6.67 -30.78 -11.40
N ARG A 182 5.51 -31.40 -11.64
CA ARG A 182 5.37 -32.42 -12.70
C ARG A 182 5.67 -31.82 -14.08
N TYR A 183 5.28 -30.57 -14.31
CA TYR A 183 5.60 -29.86 -15.54
C TYR A 183 7.11 -29.60 -15.66
N ALA A 184 7.74 -29.11 -14.58
CA ALA A 184 9.16 -28.84 -14.55
C ALA A 184 9.99 -30.11 -14.75
N GLU A 185 9.66 -31.19 -14.04
CA GLU A 185 10.29 -32.50 -14.20
C GLU A 185 10.15 -33.03 -15.62
N LYS A 186 8.94 -33.00 -16.19
CA LYS A 186 8.67 -33.45 -17.56
C LYS A 186 9.49 -32.72 -18.62
N HIS A 187 9.85 -31.46 -18.36
CA HIS A 187 10.57 -30.60 -19.29
C HIS A 187 12.02 -30.34 -18.87
N GLU A 188 12.54 -31.09 -17.88
CA GLU A 188 13.89 -30.93 -17.31
C GLU A 188 14.20 -29.46 -16.91
N LEU A 189 13.18 -28.75 -16.39
CA LEU A 189 13.28 -27.36 -15.96
C LEU A 189 13.70 -27.28 -14.50
N PHE A 190 14.52 -26.27 -14.19
CA PHE A 190 14.85 -25.93 -12.81
C PHE A 190 13.92 -24.84 -12.30
N VAL A 191 13.21 -25.10 -11.20
CA VAL A 191 12.37 -24.08 -10.55
C VAL A 191 13.23 -23.31 -9.55
N THR A 192 13.55 -22.06 -9.90
CA THR A 192 14.15 -21.10 -8.98
C THR A 192 13.11 -20.07 -8.58
N PHE A 193 12.94 -19.86 -7.28
CA PHE A 193 12.04 -18.82 -6.78
C PHE A 193 12.74 -17.46 -6.87
N CYS A 194 12.21 -16.58 -7.71
CA CYS A 194 12.56 -15.16 -7.65
C CYS A 194 11.49 -14.45 -6.83
N TYR A 195 11.79 -14.18 -5.56
CA TYR A 195 10.95 -13.36 -4.68
C TYR A 195 10.87 -11.93 -5.24
N CYS A 196 9.83 -11.62 -5.99
CA CYS A 196 9.41 -10.23 -6.24
C CYS A 196 8.30 -9.83 -5.25
N ASN A 197 8.53 -10.04 -3.94
CA ASN A 197 7.71 -9.43 -2.87
C ASN A 197 8.15 -7.97 -2.64
N VAL A 198 7.97 -7.10 -3.63
CA VAL A 198 8.07 -5.64 -3.43
C VAL A 198 6.70 -4.96 -3.61
N ALA A 199 5.64 -5.72 -3.89
CA ALA A 199 4.30 -5.16 -4.15
C ALA A 199 3.14 -5.78 -3.35
N SER A 200 3.34 -6.91 -2.66
CA SER A 200 2.30 -7.64 -1.92
C SER A 200 2.09 -7.15 -0.48
N ASP A 201 3.12 -6.61 0.18
CA ASP A 201 3.00 -6.08 1.57
C ASP A 201 2.15 -4.80 1.69
N ILE A 202 1.63 -4.25 0.58
CA ILE A 202 0.77 -3.05 0.58
C ILE A 202 -0.72 -3.41 0.51
N VAL A 203 -1.08 -4.65 0.15
CA VAL A 203 -2.49 -5.06 -0.05
C VAL A 203 -3.07 -5.78 1.18
N GLU A 204 -2.26 -6.32 2.08
CA GLU A 204 -2.76 -6.98 3.31
C GLU A 204 -2.76 -6.06 4.56
N THR A 205 -2.42 -4.77 4.42
CA THR A 205 -2.48 -3.78 5.52
C THR A 205 -3.40 -2.59 5.21
N ILE A 206 -4.48 -2.84 4.46
CA ILE A 206 -5.63 -1.92 4.27
C ILE A 206 -6.90 -2.68 4.66
#